data_AF-A0AA35KX74-F1
#
_entry.id   AF-A0AA35KX74-F1
#
_cell.length_a   1.000
_cell.length_b   1.000
_cell.length_c   1.000
_cell.angle_alpha   90.00
_cell.angle_beta   90.00
_cell.angle_gamma   90.00
#
_symmetry.space_group_name_H-M   'P 1'
#
loop_
_entity.id
_entity.type
_entity.pdbx_description
1 polymer ?
#
loop_
_entity_poly.entity_id
_entity_poly.type
_entity_poly.pdbx_seq_one_letter_code
_entity_poly.pdbx_strand_id
1 'polypeptide(L)'
;MEALDSRKERIPRDPESCDIPFYVSEFVEREVGTDYESLSKLGRLIEQLSENKAKLEEQVLTVSSEVPKRIQKALQNAEDSKKSLNQLLEKESLLYDSINDHLMTSKPWMEDLGVLISQIKEVERHLAYLKWISQIEELSDNIQQYLMTNNVPEAATTLATMAEVDIKLQESSCSHLLSFVRSTVQFWHKILKDKLSSDFEETLNHLHWPFVGPTQSQPFGLATPPANAQEIYTNFETLFSQLLKLQTSDELLTKPKQLPEKYILPPSPPIILPMQIMLAPLQKRFKYHFTGNRQTNVLSKPEWYLTQVLMWIGNHAKFLEDKIQPALDKAGVSVNAKLEFSRALVILILEKLAADIPCLLYDDNLFCHLVDEVLLFERELHSVHGYLNSLPSCMHILSEETCFQRWLTVERKFALQKMDSMLSSEAAWISQYKDITDVDEMKVPDCAETFMTLLLVITDRYKHLPAAARKLQFLELQKELVDDFRIRLTQVMKEETRVPLAFRYCAILNAVNYIATVLADWADNVFFLQLQQAALEVCADSSALNKLQLGQLASMESSVFDDMINLLERLKHDMLTRQVEHVFREVKEAARMYKKER
;
A
#
# COMPACT_ATOMS: atom_id res chain seq x y z
N MET A 1 -86.00 -82.95 -42.41
CA MET A 1 -86.09 -81.83 -43.37
C MET A 1 -86.27 -80.59 -42.53
N GLU A 2 -86.79 -79.53 -43.14
CA GLU A 2 -87.86 -78.75 -42.51
C GLU A 2 -87.58 -78.47 -41.01
N ALA A 3 -86.77 -77.48 -40.58
CA ALA A 3 -86.21 -76.21 -41.11
C ALA A 3 -87.01 -74.92 -40.76
N LEU A 4 -86.69 -74.30 -39.62
CA LEU A 4 -87.04 -72.94 -39.14
C LEU A 4 -86.39 -72.75 -37.74
N ASP A 5 -85.41 -71.85 -37.51
CA ASP A 5 -84.98 -71.35 -36.18
C ASP A 5 -83.83 -70.32 -36.34
N SER A 6 -83.90 -69.06 -35.91
CA SER A 6 -84.06 -68.49 -34.56
C SER A 6 -82.82 -68.59 -33.68
N ARG A 7 -82.51 -67.49 -32.97
CA ARG A 7 -81.86 -67.61 -31.67
C ARG A 7 -82.90 -67.25 -30.59
N LYS A 8 -83.20 -68.26 -29.77
CA LYS A 8 -83.69 -68.20 -28.38
C LYS A 8 -82.55 -68.53 -27.42
N GLU A 9 -82.53 -68.13 -26.16
CA GLU A 9 -83.58 -67.84 -25.16
C GLU A 9 -82.86 -68.05 -23.84
N ARG A 10 -82.47 -67.03 -23.05
CA ARG A 10 -81.31 -67.26 -22.20
C ARG A 10 -80.20 -67.78 -23.11
N ILE A 11 -79.71 -66.96 -24.06
CA ILE A 11 -79.95 -65.55 -24.54
C ILE A 11 -80.29 -64.41 -23.55
N PRO A 12 -79.37 -63.45 -23.43
CA PRO A 12 -79.62 -62.13 -22.83
C PRO A 12 -79.08 -60.92 -23.65
N ARG A 13 -79.96 -59.92 -23.84
CA ARG A 13 -79.77 -58.44 -23.92
C ARG A 13 -78.83 -57.86 -24.99
N ASP A 14 -79.44 -57.30 -26.04
CA ASP A 14 -78.80 -56.55 -27.14
C ASP A 14 -79.34 -55.10 -27.16
N PRO A 15 -78.52 -54.03 -27.28
CA PRO A 15 -78.97 -52.64 -27.19
C PRO A 15 -79.77 -52.14 -28.40
N GLU A 16 -79.90 -52.94 -29.46
CA GLU A 16 -80.67 -52.59 -30.66
C GLU A 16 -82.16 -52.99 -30.59
N SER A 17 -82.59 -53.84 -29.65
CA SER A 17 -84.01 -54.00 -29.34
C SER A 17 -84.39 -53.07 -28.19
N CYS A 18 -84.35 -51.76 -28.46
CA CYS A 18 -85.06 -50.82 -27.63
C CYS A 18 -86.56 -51.04 -27.92
N ASP A 19 -87.16 -52.05 -27.29
CA ASP A 19 -88.59 -51.97 -26.99
C ASP A 19 -88.72 -50.79 -26.03
N ILE A 20 -88.69 -49.59 -26.61
CA ILE A 20 -88.98 -48.33 -25.94
C ILE A 20 -90.29 -48.50 -25.16
N PRO A 21 -91.34 -49.18 -25.69
CA PRO A 21 -92.53 -49.47 -24.88
C PRO A 21 -92.22 -50.31 -23.64
N PHE A 22 -91.31 -51.29 -23.70
CA PHE A 22 -90.95 -52.15 -22.57
C PHE A 22 -90.14 -51.38 -21.52
N TYR A 23 -89.14 -50.60 -21.93
CA TYR A 23 -88.37 -49.74 -21.03
C TYR A 23 -89.22 -48.64 -20.40
N VAL A 24 -90.14 -48.04 -21.17
CA VAL A 24 -91.12 -47.08 -20.65
C VAL A 24 -92.08 -47.77 -19.69
N SER A 25 -92.54 -48.98 -19.99
CA SER A 25 -93.42 -49.73 -19.09
C SER A 25 -92.72 -50.13 -17.79
N GLU A 26 -91.49 -50.65 -17.83
CA GLU A 26 -90.71 -51.01 -16.63
C GLU A 26 -90.40 -49.77 -15.79
N PHE A 27 -90.11 -48.64 -16.43
CA PHE A 27 -89.87 -47.36 -15.75
C PHE A 27 -91.13 -46.81 -15.08
N VAL A 28 -92.28 -46.86 -15.76
CA VAL A 28 -93.57 -46.42 -15.20
C VAL A 28 -94.01 -47.35 -14.07
N GLU A 29 -93.87 -48.67 -14.23
CA GLU A 29 -94.25 -49.65 -13.22
C GLU A 29 -93.37 -49.55 -11.97
N ARG A 30 -92.08 -49.21 -12.14
CA ARG A 30 -91.13 -49.00 -11.04
C ARG A 30 -91.35 -47.71 -10.26
N GLU A 31 -91.66 -46.60 -10.93
CA GLU A 31 -91.82 -45.29 -10.26
C GLU A 31 -93.23 -45.04 -9.71
N VAL A 32 -94.26 -45.64 -10.34
CA VAL A 32 -95.66 -45.38 -10.01
C VAL A 32 -96.25 -46.51 -9.15
N GLY A 33 -95.79 -47.76 -9.28
CA GLY A 33 -96.37 -48.88 -8.53
C GLY A 33 -97.86 -49.12 -8.83
N THR A 34 -98.41 -50.22 -8.32
CA THR A 34 -99.77 -50.71 -8.66
C THR A 34 -100.89 -50.17 -7.76
N ASP A 35 -100.62 -49.16 -6.93
CA ASP A 35 -101.58 -48.62 -5.96
C ASP A 35 -102.17 -47.27 -6.42
N TYR A 36 -103.42 -46.99 -6.09
CA TYR A 36 -104.14 -45.83 -6.64
C TYR A 36 -103.61 -44.49 -6.10
N GLU A 37 -102.99 -44.47 -4.91
CA GLU A 37 -102.41 -43.25 -4.33
C GLU A 37 -101.13 -42.78 -5.03
N SER A 38 -100.44 -43.69 -5.74
CA SER A 38 -99.14 -43.39 -6.35
C SER A 38 -99.23 -42.80 -7.76
N LEU A 39 -100.43 -42.68 -8.33
CA LEU A 39 -100.73 -41.88 -9.54
C LEU A 39 -100.35 -40.39 -9.40
N SER A 40 -100.30 -39.86 -8.18
CA SER A 40 -99.85 -38.49 -7.91
C SER A 40 -98.37 -38.24 -8.26
N LYS A 41 -97.55 -39.29 -8.31
CA LYS A 41 -96.13 -39.21 -8.71
C LYS A 41 -95.95 -39.08 -10.23
N LEU A 42 -96.90 -39.58 -11.02
CA LEU A 42 -96.85 -39.56 -12.49
C LEU A 42 -96.83 -38.13 -13.05
N GLY A 43 -97.55 -37.20 -12.42
CA GLY A 43 -97.57 -35.79 -12.84
C GLY A 43 -96.20 -35.12 -12.79
N ARG A 44 -95.45 -35.32 -11.69
CA ARG A 44 -94.09 -34.76 -11.55
C ARG A 44 -93.09 -35.39 -12.54
N LEU A 45 -93.22 -36.69 -12.79
CA LEU A 45 -92.33 -37.41 -13.70
C LEU A 45 -92.50 -36.94 -15.15
N ILE A 46 -93.75 -36.71 -15.58
CA ILE A 46 -94.06 -36.18 -16.92
C ILE A 46 -93.50 -34.76 -17.09
N GLU A 47 -93.64 -33.91 -16.09
CA GLU A 47 -93.08 -32.56 -16.10
C GLU A 47 -91.56 -32.60 -16.30
N GLN A 48 -90.87 -33.42 -15.50
CA GLN A 48 -89.41 -33.54 -15.55
C GLN A 48 -88.90 -34.11 -16.88
N LEU A 49 -89.60 -35.10 -17.46
CA LEU A 49 -89.26 -35.66 -18.77
C LEU A 49 -89.53 -34.69 -19.91
N SER A 50 -90.61 -33.91 -19.84
CA SER A 50 -90.93 -32.89 -20.85
C SER A 50 -89.90 -31.76 -20.86
N GLU A 51 -89.44 -31.33 -19.69
CA GLU A 51 -88.42 -30.30 -19.55
C GLU A 51 -87.06 -30.76 -20.09
N ASN A 52 -86.69 -32.01 -19.84
CA ASN A 52 -85.47 -32.60 -20.39
C ASN A 52 -85.53 -32.76 -21.90
N LYS A 53 -86.68 -33.20 -22.45
CA LYS A 53 -86.87 -33.30 -23.90
C LYS A 53 -86.76 -31.93 -24.57
N ALA A 54 -87.42 -30.91 -24.01
CA ALA A 54 -87.35 -29.54 -24.54
C ALA A 54 -85.91 -28.99 -24.55
N LYS A 55 -85.15 -29.21 -23.46
CA LYS A 55 -83.74 -28.81 -23.37
C LYS A 55 -82.86 -29.51 -24.41
N LEU A 56 -83.06 -30.80 -24.66
CA LEU A 56 -82.29 -31.54 -25.66
C LEU A 56 -82.64 -31.12 -27.09
N GLU A 57 -83.93 -30.91 -27.40
CA GLU A 57 -84.37 -30.41 -28.71
C GLU A 57 -83.82 -29.01 -29.00
N GLU A 58 -83.81 -28.11 -28.00
CA GLU A 58 -83.23 -26.77 -28.12
C GLU A 58 -81.70 -26.82 -28.35
N GLN A 59 -80.99 -27.71 -27.65
CA GLN A 59 -79.55 -27.88 -27.83
C GLN A 59 -79.18 -28.44 -29.21
N VAL A 60 -79.95 -29.39 -29.75
CA VAL A 60 -79.66 -29.96 -31.08
C VAL A 60 -79.94 -28.94 -32.19
N LEU A 61 -81.01 -28.13 -32.07
CA LEU A 61 -81.33 -27.08 -33.03
C LEU A 61 -80.32 -25.93 -33.03
N THR A 62 -79.81 -25.55 -31.86
CA THR A 62 -78.76 -24.52 -31.75
C THR A 62 -77.42 -25.03 -32.30
N VAL A 63 -77.03 -26.28 -32.00
CA VAL A 63 -75.79 -26.86 -32.52
C VAL A 63 -75.84 -27.07 -34.04
N SER A 64 -76.96 -27.53 -34.60
CA SER A 64 -77.06 -27.79 -36.05
C SER A 64 -77.08 -26.50 -36.88
N SER A 65 -77.56 -25.38 -36.32
CA SER A 65 -77.65 -24.09 -37.03
C SER A 65 -76.45 -23.17 -36.82
N GLU A 66 -75.74 -23.24 -35.68
CA GLU A 66 -74.60 -22.37 -35.40
C GLU A 66 -73.25 -22.92 -35.88
N VAL A 67 -73.02 -24.23 -35.82
CA VAL A 67 -71.70 -24.81 -36.15
C VAL A 67 -71.29 -24.59 -37.61
N PRO A 68 -72.15 -24.80 -38.62
CA PRO A 68 -71.80 -24.52 -40.02
C PRO A 68 -71.51 -23.04 -40.26
N LYS A 69 -72.25 -22.13 -39.62
CA LYS A 69 -72.06 -20.68 -39.73
C LYS A 69 -70.74 -20.24 -39.08
N ARG A 70 -70.37 -20.83 -37.94
CA ARG A 70 -69.08 -20.55 -37.28
C ARG A 70 -67.91 -21.07 -38.10
N ILE A 71 -68.00 -22.27 -38.68
CA ILE A 71 -66.96 -22.82 -39.56
C ILE A 71 -66.82 -21.96 -40.83
N GLN A 72 -67.92 -21.58 -41.48
CA GLN A 72 -67.88 -20.73 -42.67
C GLN A 72 -67.33 -19.33 -42.37
N LYS A 73 -67.68 -18.74 -41.22
CA LYS A 73 -67.11 -17.47 -40.76
C LYS A 73 -65.62 -17.60 -40.43
N ALA A 74 -65.19 -18.71 -39.81
CA ALA A 74 -63.79 -18.97 -39.55
C ALA A 74 -62.98 -19.18 -40.84
N LEU A 75 -63.56 -19.85 -41.84
CA LEU A 75 -62.94 -20.06 -43.15
C LEU A 75 -62.81 -18.73 -43.91
N GLN A 76 -63.87 -17.92 -43.92
CA GLN A 76 -63.83 -16.58 -44.52
C GLN A 76 -62.80 -15.69 -43.83
N ASN A 77 -62.75 -15.69 -42.49
CA ASN A 77 -61.74 -14.94 -41.74
C ASN A 77 -60.31 -15.42 -42.04
N ALA A 78 -60.11 -16.72 -42.24
CA ALA A 78 -58.80 -17.29 -42.61
C ALA A 78 -58.40 -16.88 -44.04
N GLU A 79 -59.34 -16.87 -44.98
CA GLU A 79 -59.12 -16.38 -46.35
C GLU A 79 -58.82 -14.87 -46.38
N ASP A 80 -59.57 -14.08 -45.62
CA ASP A 80 -59.35 -12.64 -45.50
C ASP A 80 -57.99 -12.35 -44.87
N SER A 81 -57.61 -13.09 -43.82
CA SER A 81 -56.29 -12.99 -43.17
C SER A 81 -55.15 -13.36 -44.13
N LYS A 82 -55.32 -14.42 -44.94
CA LYS A 82 -54.36 -14.80 -45.98
C LYS A 82 -54.20 -13.72 -47.04
N LYS A 83 -55.31 -13.10 -47.46
CA LYS A 83 -55.29 -11.99 -48.41
C LYS A 83 -54.57 -10.77 -47.84
N SER A 84 -54.82 -10.41 -46.58
CA SER A 84 -54.11 -9.34 -45.89
C SER A 84 -52.62 -9.63 -45.69
N LEU A 85 -52.25 -10.88 -45.36
CA LEU A 85 -50.84 -11.29 -45.25
C LEU A 85 -50.11 -11.14 -46.58
N ASN A 86 -50.73 -11.61 -47.67
CA ASN A 86 -50.14 -11.48 -49.01
C ASN A 86 -49.97 -10.01 -49.41
N GLN A 87 -50.94 -9.14 -49.08
CA GLN A 87 -50.81 -7.70 -49.32
C GLN A 87 -49.70 -7.06 -48.48
N LEU A 88 -49.47 -7.53 -47.24
CA LEU A 88 -48.37 -7.04 -46.40
C LEU A 88 -47.02 -7.50 -46.94
N LEU A 89 -46.89 -8.75 -47.38
CA LEU A 89 -45.66 -9.28 -48.02
C LEU A 89 -45.33 -8.54 -49.32
N GLU A 90 -46.34 -8.22 -50.12
CA GLU A 90 -46.16 -7.44 -51.35
C GLU A 90 -45.71 -6.00 -51.03
N LYS A 91 -46.31 -5.36 -50.02
CA LYS A 91 -45.87 -4.05 -49.53
C LYS A 91 -44.45 -4.09 -48.95
N GLU A 92 -44.09 -5.15 -48.22
CA GLU A 92 -42.75 -5.35 -47.68
C GLU A 92 -41.73 -5.45 -48.80
N SER A 93 -41.99 -6.26 -49.83
CA SER A 93 -41.11 -6.37 -51.00
C SER A 93 -40.91 -5.03 -51.70
N LEU A 94 -42.01 -4.30 -51.96
CA LEU A 94 -41.94 -2.98 -52.59
C LEU A 94 -41.17 -1.97 -51.74
N LEU A 95 -41.34 -2.01 -50.41
CA LEU A 95 -40.60 -1.15 -49.50
C LEU A 95 -39.12 -1.51 -49.45
N TYR A 96 -38.80 -2.80 -49.45
CA TYR A 96 -37.42 -3.30 -49.51
C TYR A 96 -36.72 -2.86 -50.79
N ASP A 97 -37.38 -3.03 -51.94
CA ASP A 97 -36.86 -2.60 -53.24
C ASP A 97 -36.69 -1.08 -53.28
N SER A 98 -37.66 -0.31 -52.77
CA SER A 98 -37.57 1.15 -52.68
C SER A 98 -36.45 1.62 -51.75
N ILE A 99 -36.21 0.94 -50.63
CA ILE A 99 -35.10 1.25 -49.71
C ILE A 99 -33.77 0.92 -50.38
N ASN A 100 -33.67 -0.21 -51.08
CA ASN A 100 -32.45 -0.62 -51.75
C ASN A 100 -32.12 0.29 -52.93
N ASP A 101 -33.12 0.71 -53.71
CA ASP A 101 -32.94 1.71 -54.78
C ASP A 101 -32.52 3.06 -54.22
N HIS A 102 -33.13 3.51 -53.12
CA HIS A 102 -32.69 4.73 -52.44
C HIS A 102 -31.26 4.58 -51.90
N LEU A 103 -30.89 3.44 -51.33
CA LEU A 103 -29.55 3.17 -50.85
C LEU A 103 -28.52 3.17 -51.98
N MET A 104 -28.81 2.50 -53.09
CA MET A 104 -27.95 2.46 -54.28
C MET A 104 -27.80 3.85 -54.92
N THR A 105 -28.88 4.62 -54.96
CA THR A 105 -28.83 6.03 -55.40
C THR A 105 -28.09 6.89 -54.38
N SER A 106 -28.15 6.54 -53.09
CA SER A 106 -27.54 7.29 -52.00
C SER A 106 -26.03 7.14 -51.86
N LYS A 107 -25.54 5.96 -52.25
CA LYS A 107 -24.18 5.52 -52.02
C LYS A 107 -23.10 6.38 -52.69
N PRO A 108 -23.22 6.78 -53.98
CA PRO A 108 -22.17 7.56 -54.64
C PRO A 108 -21.97 8.94 -54.01
N TRP A 109 -23.04 9.65 -53.67
CA TRP A 109 -22.89 10.95 -53.01
C TRP A 109 -22.49 10.83 -51.53
N MET A 110 -22.83 9.74 -50.85
CA MET A 110 -22.23 9.45 -49.53
C MET A 110 -20.72 9.21 -49.62
N GLU A 111 -20.24 8.52 -50.65
CA GLU A 111 -18.82 8.33 -50.91
C GLU A 111 -18.13 9.67 -51.24
N ASP A 112 -18.71 10.48 -52.12
CA ASP A 112 -18.18 11.82 -52.46
C ASP A 112 -18.17 12.78 -51.26
N LEU A 113 -19.26 12.81 -50.47
CA LEU A 113 -19.31 13.56 -49.21
C LEU A 113 -18.30 13.02 -48.20
N GLY A 114 -18.09 11.71 -48.15
CA GLY A 114 -17.06 11.08 -47.32
C GLY A 114 -15.65 11.55 -47.67
N VAL A 115 -15.35 11.70 -48.95
CA VAL A 115 -14.08 12.27 -49.44
C VAL A 115 -13.95 13.73 -49.03
N LEU A 116 -14.97 14.55 -49.25
CA LEU A 116 -14.95 15.98 -48.88
C LEU A 116 -14.82 16.17 -47.36
N ILE A 117 -15.53 15.38 -46.55
CA ILE A 117 -15.41 15.40 -45.08
C ILE A 117 -13.99 15.01 -44.66
N SER A 118 -13.37 14.05 -45.34
CA SER A 118 -11.99 13.64 -45.05
C SER A 118 -10.99 14.75 -45.38
N GLN A 119 -11.17 15.45 -46.51
CA GLN A 119 -10.37 16.62 -46.88
C GLN A 119 -10.53 17.77 -45.89
N ILE A 120 -11.77 18.04 -45.45
CA ILE A 120 -12.03 19.06 -44.42
C ILE A 120 -11.30 18.71 -43.12
N LYS A 121 -11.42 17.46 -42.65
CA LYS A 121 -10.70 16.99 -41.47
C LYS A 121 -9.17 17.12 -41.62
N GLU A 122 -8.64 16.86 -42.80
CA GLU A 122 -7.21 17.02 -43.07
C GLU A 122 -6.77 18.49 -42.99
N VAL A 123 -7.52 19.41 -43.60
CA VAL A 123 -7.25 20.84 -43.53
C VAL A 123 -7.37 21.37 -42.10
N GLU A 124 -8.38 20.91 -41.34
CA GLU A 124 -8.55 21.25 -39.92
C GLU A 124 -7.34 20.82 -39.09
N ARG A 125 -6.76 19.65 -39.36
CA ARG A 125 -5.55 19.17 -38.67
C ARG A 125 -4.32 20.05 -38.99
N HIS A 126 -4.12 20.41 -40.25
CA HIS A 126 -3.02 21.30 -40.66
C HIS A 126 -3.18 22.69 -40.03
N LEU A 127 -4.40 23.22 -40.03
CA LEU A 127 -4.71 24.52 -39.43
C LEU A 127 -4.50 24.51 -37.91
N ALA A 128 -4.90 23.44 -37.22
CA ALA A 128 -4.61 23.28 -35.79
C ALA A 128 -3.11 23.23 -35.50
N TYR A 129 -2.34 22.51 -36.32
CA TYR A 129 -0.87 22.44 -36.20
C TYR A 129 -0.22 23.82 -36.36
N LEU A 130 -0.61 24.59 -37.38
CA LEU A 130 -0.09 25.94 -37.61
C LEU A 130 -0.48 26.92 -36.51
N LYS A 131 -1.69 26.81 -35.94
CA LYS A 131 -2.11 27.61 -34.79
C LYS A 131 -1.21 27.40 -33.58
N TRP A 132 -0.82 26.15 -33.29
CA TRP A 132 0.11 25.85 -32.20
C TRP A 132 1.49 26.46 -32.44
N ILE A 133 2.03 26.36 -33.66
CA ILE A 133 3.31 27.00 -34.01
C ILE A 133 3.23 28.51 -33.79
N SER A 134 2.20 29.16 -34.34
CA SER A 134 2.01 30.61 -34.21
C SER A 134 1.91 31.04 -32.74
N GLN A 135 1.23 30.25 -31.90
CA GLN A 135 1.13 30.53 -30.47
C GLN A 135 2.49 30.41 -29.75
N ILE A 136 3.30 29.40 -30.09
CA ILE A 136 4.63 29.23 -29.49
C ILE A 136 5.58 30.34 -29.93
N GLU A 137 5.52 30.74 -31.21
CA GLU A 137 6.28 31.87 -31.73
C GLU A 137 5.88 33.18 -31.05
N GLU A 138 4.59 33.45 -30.87
CA GLU A 138 4.10 34.63 -30.15
C GLU A 138 4.59 34.65 -28.69
N LEU A 139 4.54 33.51 -27.98
CA LEU A 139 5.08 33.40 -26.63
C LEU A 139 6.61 33.65 -26.61
N SER A 140 7.33 33.14 -27.60
CA SER A 140 8.77 33.36 -27.76
C SER A 140 9.10 34.84 -27.98
N ASP A 141 8.37 35.51 -28.87
CA ASP A 141 8.54 36.94 -29.17
C ASP A 141 8.25 37.80 -27.94
N ASN A 142 7.20 37.46 -27.19
CA ASN A 142 6.86 38.12 -25.92
C ASN A 142 8.01 37.98 -24.90
N ILE A 143 8.58 36.78 -24.72
CA ILE A 143 9.73 36.57 -23.82
C ILE A 143 10.91 37.45 -24.26
N GLN A 144 11.21 37.50 -25.55
CA GLN A 144 12.28 38.34 -26.09
C GLN A 144 12.03 39.83 -25.79
N GLN A 145 10.81 40.32 -26.03
CA GLN A 145 10.44 41.72 -25.77
C GLN A 145 10.54 42.08 -24.28
N TYR A 146 10.08 41.20 -23.39
CA TYR A 146 10.21 41.40 -21.95
C TYR A 146 11.67 41.42 -21.50
N LEU A 147 12.53 40.60 -22.08
CA LEU A 147 13.97 40.63 -21.80
C LEU A 147 14.63 41.92 -22.29
N MET A 148 14.24 42.45 -23.45
CA MET A 148 14.76 43.72 -23.98
C MET A 148 14.34 44.93 -23.13
N THR A 149 13.17 44.87 -22.49
CA THR A 149 12.66 45.91 -21.58
C THR A 149 13.07 45.68 -20.11
N ASN A 150 13.89 44.67 -19.85
CA ASN A 150 14.33 44.22 -18.52
C ASN A 150 13.17 43.84 -17.56
N ASN A 151 12.01 43.45 -18.11
CA ASN A 151 10.89 42.92 -17.34
C ASN A 151 11.01 41.40 -17.17
N VAL A 152 11.97 40.97 -16.34
CA VAL A 152 12.25 39.55 -16.08
C VAL A 152 11.08 38.77 -15.43
N PRO A 153 10.29 39.31 -14.49
CA PRO A 153 9.19 38.54 -13.90
C PRO A 153 8.10 38.15 -14.90
N GLU A 154 7.87 38.97 -15.94
CA GLU A 154 6.86 38.73 -16.96
C GLU A 154 7.39 37.73 -18.00
N ALA A 155 8.69 37.81 -18.32
CA ALA A 155 9.39 36.80 -19.11
C ALA A 155 9.31 35.41 -18.44
N ALA A 156 9.56 35.32 -17.13
CA ALA A 156 9.46 34.07 -16.38
C ALA A 156 8.03 33.50 -16.36
N THR A 157 7.03 34.38 -16.24
CA THR A 157 5.61 33.97 -16.28
C THR A 157 5.22 33.45 -17.67
N THR A 158 5.71 34.10 -18.73
CA THR A 158 5.46 33.68 -20.13
C THR A 158 6.18 32.37 -20.46
N LEU A 159 7.35 32.11 -19.88
CA LEU A 159 8.00 30.81 -20.01
C LEU A 159 7.24 29.70 -19.27
N ALA A 160 6.68 29.99 -18.09
CA ALA A 160 5.84 29.05 -17.38
C ALA A 160 4.60 28.64 -18.21
N THR A 161 3.93 29.61 -18.85
CA THR A 161 2.81 29.29 -19.76
C THR A 161 3.25 28.48 -20.98
N MET A 162 4.44 28.75 -21.53
CA MET A 162 5.01 27.94 -22.61
C MET A 162 5.31 26.50 -22.16
N ALA A 163 5.81 26.30 -20.94
CA ALA A 163 6.01 24.98 -20.36
C ALA A 163 4.69 24.22 -20.14
N GLU A 164 3.62 24.91 -19.72
CA GLU A 164 2.28 24.31 -19.64
C GLU A 164 1.75 23.87 -21.01
N VAL A 165 2.03 24.62 -22.07
CA VAL A 165 1.69 24.24 -23.45
C VAL A 165 2.44 22.97 -23.84
N ASP A 166 3.75 22.87 -23.52
CA ASP A 166 4.54 21.65 -23.76
C ASP A 166 3.95 20.43 -23.04
N ILE A 167 3.51 20.58 -21.79
CA ILE A 167 2.86 19.52 -21.01
C ILE A 167 1.55 19.09 -21.67
N LYS A 168 0.68 20.05 -22.02
CA LYS A 168 -0.61 19.78 -22.67
C LYS A 168 -0.45 19.07 -24.02
N LEU A 169 0.61 19.39 -24.75
CA LEU A 169 0.87 18.80 -26.06
C LEU A 169 1.46 17.39 -25.98
N GLN A 170 1.96 16.91 -24.83
CA GLN A 170 2.62 15.59 -24.70
C GLN A 170 1.78 14.41 -25.20
N GLU A 171 0.45 14.51 -25.13
CA GLU A 171 -0.46 13.45 -25.61
C GLU A 171 -0.58 13.40 -27.15
N SER A 172 -0.04 14.39 -27.84
CA SER A 172 -0.11 14.50 -29.29
C SER A 172 0.81 13.50 -29.99
N SER A 173 0.34 12.94 -31.11
CA SER A 173 1.18 12.10 -31.98
C SER A 173 2.16 12.92 -32.85
N CYS A 174 2.12 14.25 -32.79
CA CYS A 174 2.96 15.14 -33.61
C CYS A 174 4.37 15.31 -33.02
N SER A 175 5.27 14.37 -33.30
CA SER A 175 6.66 14.38 -32.79
C SER A 175 7.47 15.64 -33.13
N HIS A 176 7.30 16.22 -34.32
CA HIS A 176 8.02 17.43 -34.72
C HIS A 176 7.55 18.68 -33.96
N LEU A 177 6.24 18.81 -33.71
CA LEU A 177 5.70 19.90 -32.90
C LEU A 177 6.19 19.79 -31.46
N LEU A 178 6.13 18.58 -30.88
CA LEU A 178 6.65 18.29 -29.55
C LEU A 178 8.12 18.66 -29.41
N SER A 179 8.94 18.25 -30.38
CA SER A 179 10.37 18.58 -30.41
C SER A 179 10.61 20.09 -30.51
N PHE A 180 9.84 20.79 -31.34
CA PHE A 180 9.92 22.24 -31.50
C PHE A 180 9.57 22.96 -30.19
N VAL A 181 8.43 22.64 -29.57
CA VAL A 181 8.02 23.25 -28.29
C VAL A 181 9.08 23.01 -27.23
N ARG A 182 9.52 21.76 -27.07
CA ARG A 182 10.50 21.37 -26.07
C ARG A 182 11.83 22.10 -26.26
N SER A 183 12.27 22.25 -27.51
CA SER A 183 13.50 22.97 -27.85
C SER A 183 13.38 24.46 -27.56
N THR A 184 12.23 25.08 -27.84
CA THR A 184 11.96 26.49 -27.55
C THR A 184 11.90 26.76 -26.04
N VAL A 185 11.22 25.88 -25.28
CA VAL A 185 11.22 25.93 -23.80
C VAL A 185 12.65 25.80 -23.27
N GLN A 186 13.42 24.83 -23.77
CA GLN A 186 14.82 24.63 -23.35
C GLN A 186 15.71 25.85 -23.63
N PHE A 187 15.54 26.48 -24.79
CA PHE A 187 16.28 27.67 -25.19
C PHE A 187 16.03 28.83 -24.23
N TRP A 188 14.77 29.19 -23.99
CA TRP A 188 14.41 30.30 -23.11
C TRP A 188 14.68 30.00 -21.64
N HIS A 189 14.45 28.76 -21.20
CA HIS A 189 14.77 28.34 -19.83
C HIS A 189 16.23 28.52 -19.53
N LYS A 190 17.13 28.13 -20.45
CA LYS A 190 18.56 28.32 -20.27
C LYS A 190 18.93 29.79 -20.09
N ILE A 191 18.45 30.66 -20.97
CA ILE A 191 18.76 32.11 -20.91
C ILE A 191 18.28 32.73 -19.60
N LEU A 192 17.02 32.47 -19.22
CA LEU A 192 16.43 33.02 -18.00
C LEU A 192 17.08 32.43 -16.74
N LYS A 193 17.32 31.12 -16.71
CA LYS A 193 17.99 30.46 -15.58
C LYS A 193 19.41 30.98 -15.39
N ASP A 194 20.19 31.15 -16.46
CA ASP A 194 21.57 31.64 -16.36
C ASP A 194 21.59 33.08 -15.81
N LYS A 195 20.72 33.96 -16.32
CA LYS A 195 20.60 35.35 -15.82
C LYS A 195 20.16 35.40 -14.36
N LEU A 196 19.04 34.76 -14.03
CA LEU A 196 18.47 34.79 -12.68
C LEU A 196 19.37 34.10 -11.65
N SER A 197 20.05 33.01 -12.02
CA SER A 197 20.98 32.33 -11.11
C SER A 197 22.18 33.22 -10.80
N SER A 198 22.72 33.95 -11.79
CA SER A 198 23.82 34.89 -11.57
C SER A 198 23.42 36.01 -10.60
N ASP A 199 22.27 36.67 -10.85
CA ASP A 199 21.78 37.77 -10.01
C ASP A 199 21.43 37.28 -8.58
N PHE A 200 20.91 36.05 -8.48
CA PHE A 200 20.59 35.42 -7.21
C PHE A 200 21.84 35.01 -6.42
N GLU A 201 22.88 34.46 -7.08
CA GLU A 201 24.17 34.17 -6.45
C GLU A 201 24.86 35.43 -5.93
N GLU A 202 24.81 36.54 -6.67
CA GLU A 202 25.32 37.84 -6.20
C GLU A 202 24.57 38.32 -4.95
N THR A 203 23.24 38.19 -4.95
CA THR A 203 22.41 38.55 -3.79
C THR A 203 22.71 37.66 -2.57
N LEU A 204 22.91 36.35 -2.79
CA LEU A 204 23.32 35.41 -1.74
C LEU A 204 24.69 35.78 -1.15
N ASN A 205 25.64 36.21 -1.98
CA ASN A 205 26.95 36.66 -1.51
C ASN A 205 26.84 37.92 -0.62
N HIS A 206 25.97 38.87 -0.96
CA HIS A 206 25.67 40.03 -0.11
C HIS A 206 25.03 39.65 1.23
N LEU A 207 24.28 38.54 1.26
CA LEU A 207 23.72 37.97 2.49
C LEU A 207 24.72 37.09 3.26
N HIS A 208 25.97 36.97 2.80
CA HIS A 208 26.98 36.07 3.35
C HIS A 208 26.55 34.59 3.38
N TRP A 209 25.72 34.19 2.42
CA TRP A 209 25.32 32.80 2.25
C TRP A 209 26.43 31.99 1.54
N PRO A 210 26.70 30.74 1.93
CA PRO A 210 26.15 30.02 3.09
C PRO A 210 26.81 30.39 4.42
N PHE A 211 26.10 30.16 5.52
CA PHE A 211 26.54 30.44 6.90
C PHE A 211 27.48 29.34 7.44
N VAL A 212 28.77 29.42 7.11
CA VAL A 212 29.77 28.39 7.46
C VAL A 212 30.75 28.83 8.58
N GLY A 213 30.61 30.05 9.12
CA GLY A 213 31.45 30.57 10.22
C GLY A 213 30.93 30.24 11.62
N PRO A 214 31.77 30.36 12.67
CA PRO A 214 31.33 30.15 14.05
C PRO A 214 30.23 31.16 14.41
N THR A 215 29.14 30.64 14.95
CA THR A 215 27.95 31.37 15.41
C THR A 215 28.31 32.39 16.49
N GLN A 216 28.77 33.56 16.09
CA GLN A 216 28.60 34.76 16.90
C GLN A 216 27.14 35.18 16.78
N SER A 217 26.31 34.56 17.62
CA SER A 217 25.14 35.15 18.28
C SER A 217 24.53 36.38 17.58
N GLN A 218 23.83 36.23 16.45
CA GLN A 218 22.79 37.16 15.98
C GLN A 218 21.96 36.51 14.84
N PRO A 219 20.68 36.90 14.64
CA PRO A 219 19.74 36.23 13.72
C PRO A 219 20.08 36.28 12.23
N PHE A 220 21.16 36.96 11.81
CA PHE A 220 21.40 37.29 10.40
C PHE A 220 22.88 37.33 9.97
N GLY A 221 23.82 36.77 10.74
CA GLY A 221 25.24 36.69 10.31
C GLY A 221 25.95 38.04 10.07
N LEU A 222 25.35 39.15 10.52
CA LEU A 222 25.86 40.51 10.35
C LEU A 222 26.00 41.15 11.73
N ALA A 223 27.19 41.66 12.06
CA ALA A 223 27.44 42.45 13.27
C ALA A 223 26.64 43.77 13.32
N THR A 224 26.12 44.19 12.16
CA THR A 224 25.22 45.32 11.93
C THR A 224 24.47 45.02 10.63
N PRO A 225 23.12 45.03 10.59
CA PRO A 225 22.42 44.95 9.31
C PRO A 225 22.94 46.08 8.41
N PRO A 226 23.36 45.79 7.18
CA PRO A 226 23.79 46.84 6.26
C PRO A 226 22.65 47.84 6.12
N ALA A 227 22.97 49.12 5.89
CA ALA A 227 21.96 50.18 5.74
C ALA A 227 20.88 49.83 4.68
N ASN A 228 21.20 48.93 3.74
CA ASN A 228 20.35 48.46 2.65
C ASN A 228 19.83 47.02 2.85
N ALA A 229 19.84 46.47 4.07
CA ALA A 229 19.43 45.08 4.32
C ALA A 229 18.02 44.77 3.80
N GLN A 230 17.08 45.69 4.02
CA GLN A 230 15.70 45.52 3.57
C GLN A 230 15.59 45.45 2.05
N GLU A 231 16.37 46.27 1.33
CA GLU A 231 16.40 46.29 -0.14
C GLU A 231 16.98 44.98 -0.69
N ILE A 232 18.07 44.50 -0.09
CA ILE A 232 18.69 43.20 -0.44
C ILE A 232 17.70 42.07 -0.25
N TYR A 233 16.92 42.07 0.84
CA TYR A 233 15.90 41.05 1.07
C TYR A 233 14.74 41.14 0.09
N THR A 234 14.24 42.33 -0.22
CA THR A 234 13.19 42.47 -1.26
C THR A 234 13.69 42.01 -2.63
N ASN A 235 14.96 42.28 -2.96
CA ASN A 235 15.56 41.77 -4.19
C ASN A 235 15.66 40.24 -4.16
N PHE A 236 16.14 39.68 -3.04
CA PHE A 236 16.21 38.24 -2.81
C PHE A 236 14.84 37.56 -2.98
N GLU A 237 13.78 38.04 -2.33
CA GLU A 237 12.43 37.49 -2.43
C GLU A 237 11.89 37.56 -3.86
N THR A 238 12.20 38.64 -4.58
CA THR A 238 11.79 38.85 -5.97
C THR A 238 12.46 37.82 -6.89
N LEU A 239 13.78 37.66 -6.78
CA LEU A 239 14.56 36.68 -7.55
C LEU A 239 14.15 35.24 -7.18
N PHE A 240 13.94 34.95 -5.90
CA PHE A 240 13.46 33.65 -5.43
C PHE A 240 12.10 33.31 -6.05
N SER A 241 11.16 34.26 -6.05
CA SER A 241 9.83 34.08 -6.66
C SER A 241 9.92 33.89 -8.17
N GLN A 242 10.82 34.60 -8.86
CA GLN A 242 11.04 34.44 -10.30
C GLN A 242 11.65 33.07 -10.65
N LEU A 243 12.62 32.61 -9.86
CA LEU A 243 13.20 31.27 -10.00
C LEU A 243 12.17 30.17 -9.71
N LEU A 244 11.25 30.37 -8.76
CA LEU A 244 10.13 29.43 -8.54
C LEU A 244 9.21 29.32 -9.76
N LYS A 245 8.95 30.41 -10.48
CA LYS A 245 8.15 30.35 -11.73
C LYS A 245 8.82 29.50 -12.82
N LEU A 246 10.15 29.37 -12.78
CA LEU A 246 10.91 28.51 -13.70
C LEU A 246 10.93 27.04 -13.26
N GLN A 247 10.31 26.67 -12.13
CA GLN A 247 10.34 25.30 -11.62
C GLN A 247 9.73 24.31 -12.62
N THR A 248 8.58 24.63 -13.20
CA THR A 248 7.88 23.74 -14.15
C THR A 248 8.74 23.44 -15.37
N SER A 249 9.39 24.45 -15.94
CA SER A 249 10.31 24.25 -17.07
C SER A 249 11.58 23.50 -16.64
N ASP A 250 12.09 23.71 -15.44
CA ASP A 250 13.25 22.99 -14.93
C ASP A 250 12.98 21.48 -14.76
N GLU A 251 11.82 21.12 -14.20
CA GLU A 251 11.40 19.72 -14.01
C GLU A 251 11.21 18.97 -15.32
N LEU A 252 10.73 19.67 -16.36
CA LEU A 252 10.61 19.09 -17.71
C LEU A 252 11.97 18.78 -18.35
N LEU A 253 13.00 19.57 -18.03
CA LEU A 253 14.29 19.54 -18.72
C LEU A 253 15.34 18.74 -17.95
N THR A 254 15.26 18.72 -16.62
CA THR A 254 16.25 18.07 -15.76
C THR A 254 15.77 16.70 -15.30
N LYS A 255 16.61 15.69 -15.51
CA LYS A 255 16.41 14.39 -14.87
C LYS A 255 16.94 14.45 -13.44
N PRO A 256 16.17 14.02 -12.43
CA PRO A 256 16.67 13.95 -11.07
C PRO A 256 17.87 13.01 -11.03
N LYS A 257 18.93 13.41 -10.32
CA LYS A 257 20.05 12.51 -10.03
C LYS A 257 19.55 11.43 -9.07
N GLN A 258 19.63 10.18 -9.53
CA GLN A 258 19.21 9.03 -8.75
C GLN A 258 20.45 8.26 -8.30
N LEU A 259 20.42 7.82 -7.04
CA LEU A 259 21.35 6.80 -6.55
C LEU A 259 21.16 5.50 -7.36
N PRO A 260 22.17 4.62 -7.40
CA PRO A 260 22.06 3.33 -8.09
C PRO A 260 20.80 2.55 -7.68
N GLU A 261 20.16 1.87 -8.64
CA GLU A 261 18.88 1.16 -8.44
C GLU A 261 18.89 0.13 -7.29
N LYS A 262 20.07 -0.36 -6.89
CA LYS A 262 20.22 -1.26 -5.73
C LYS A 262 19.78 -0.63 -4.40
N TYR A 263 19.73 0.70 -4.30
CA TYR A 263 19.25 1.39 -3.11
C TYR A 263 17.76 1.72 -3.29
N ILE A 264 16.92 1.09 -2.47
CA ILE A 264 15.48 1.34 -2.45
C ILE A 264 15.23 2.60 -1.62
N LEU A 265 15.03 3.74 -2.30
CA LEU A 265 14.75 5.02 -1.66
C LEU A 265 13.27 5.40 -1.82
N PRO A 266 12.67 6.09 -0.84
CA PRO A 266 11.34 6.66 -0.99
C PRO A 266 11.29 7.62 -2.19
N PRO A 267 10.22 7.58 -3.00
CA PRO A 267 10.05 8.53 -4.08
C PRO A 267 9.99 9.94 -3.49
N SER A 268 10.85 10.83 -3.97
CA SER A 268 10.87 12.23 -3.55
C SER A 268 10.91 13.15 -4.74
N PRO A 269 10.17 14.28 -4.70
CA PRO A 269 10.18 15.26 -5.78
C PRO A 269 11.58 15.87 -5.92
N PRO A 270 11.92 16.43 -7.10
CA PRO A 270 13.15 17.18 -7.27
C PRO A 270 13.19 18.35 -6.25
N ILE A 271 14.40 18.75 -5.88
CA ILE A 271 14.58 19.95 -5.05
C ILE A 271 14.17 21.17 -5.87
N ILE A 272 13.46 22.13 -5.29
CA ILE A 272 13.07 23.37 -5.99
C ILE A 272 14.30 24.14 -6.48
N LEU A 273 14.20 24.73 -7.66
CA LEU A 273 15.28 25.39 -8.37
C LEU A 273 16.00 26.47 -7.54
N PRO A 274 15.30 27.42 -6.85
CA PRO A 274 15.99 28.39 -6.02
C PRO A 274 16.84 27.72 -4.92
N MET A 275 16.31 26.66 -4.31
CA MET A 275 17.01 25.90 -3.27
C MET A 275 18.22 25.15 -3.83
N GLN A 276 18.12 24.59 -5.05
CA GLN A 276 19.27 23.98 -5.72
C GLN A 276 20.45 24.96 -5.85
N ILE A 277 20.17 26.22 -6.21
CA ILE A 277 21.20 27.28 -6.33
C ILE A 277 21.78 27.60 -4.94
N MET A 278 20.93 27.78 -3.93
CA MET A 278 21.38 28.01 -2.54
C MET A 278 22.25 26.87 -2.00
N LEU A 279 21.98 25.62 -2.39
CA LEU A 279 22.73 24.44 -1.97
C LEU A 279 24.06 24.28 -2.71
N ALA A 280 24.21 24.83 -3.92
CA ALA A 280 25.37 24.60 -4.78
C ALA A 280 26.73 24.91 -4.11
N PRO A 281 26.91 26.01 -3.34
CA PRO A 281 28.15 26.26 -2.61
C PRO A 281 28.47 25.18 -1.57
N LEU A 282 27.46 24.68 -0.84
CA LEU A 282 27.62 23.62 0.16
C LEU A 282 27.94 22.28 -0.51
N GLN A 283 27.28 21.95 -1.62
CA GLN A 283 27.58 20.75 -2.40
C GLN A 283 29.01 20.77 -2.96
N LYS A 284 29.46 21.91 -3.49
CA LYS A 284 30.84 22.11 -3.96
C LYS A 284 31.83 21.91 -2.80
N ARG A 285 31.55 22.50 -1.64
CA ARG A 285 32.38 22.36 -0.43
C ARG A 285 32.45 20.92 0.06
N PHE A 286 31.30 20.22 0.15
CA PHE A 286 31.24 18.82 0.55
C PHE A 286 32.08 17.95 -0.38
N LYS A 287 31.89 18.08 -1.70
CA LYS A 287 32.67 17.35 -2.70
C LYS A 287 34.16 17.67 -2.61
N TYR A 288 34.51 18.94 -2.43
CA TYR A 288 35.91 19.34 -2.31
C TYR A 288 36.62 18.65 -1.14
N HIS A 289 35.99 18.57 0.04
CA HIS A 289 36.62 18.02 1.25
C HIS A 289 36.50 16.50 1.37
N PHE A 290 35.36 15.93 1.02
CA PHE A 290 35.02 14.54 1.34
C PHE A 290 35.02 13.61 0.13
N THR A 291 35.53 14.06 -1.02
CA THR A 291 35.74 13.21 -2.20
C THR A 291 37.14 13.38 -2.78
N GLY A 292 37.60 12.39 -3.55
CA GLY A 292 38.94 12.39 -4.15
C GLY A 292 40.06 12.20 -3.12
N ASN A 293 41.22 12.79 -3.38
CA ASN A 293 42.47 12.49 -2.66
C ASN A 293 42.80 13.50 -1.54
N ARG A 294 41.80 14.18 -0.97
CA ARG A 294 42.04 15.13 0.13
C ARG A 294 42.33 14.40 1.44
N GLN A 295 43.14 15.01 2.30
CA GLN A 295 43.38 14.56 3.68
C GLN A 295 42.12 14.58 4.56
N THR A 296 41.07 15.29 4.12
CA THR A 296 39.76 15.33 4.80
C THR A 296 38.84 14.20 4.37
N ASN A 297 39.19 13.45 3.31
CA ASN A 297 38.46 12.26 2.87
C ASN A 297 39.09 11.01 3.50
N VAL A 298 38.71 10.71 4.74
CA VAL A 298 39.27 9.60 5.52
C VAL A 298 38.16 8.63 5.90
N LEU A 299 38.28 7.37 5.43
CA LEU A 299 37.27 6.33 5.66
C LEU A 299 37.07 5.98 7.15
N SER A 300 38.10 6.14 7.97
CA SER A 300 38.04 5.92 9.42
C SER A 300 37.44 7.09 10.21
N LYS A 301 37.08 8.19 9.52
CA LYS A 301 36.54 9.41 10.13
C LYS A 301 35.22 9.87 9.50
N PRO A 302 34.18 9.00 9.45
CA PRO A 302 32.89 9.38 8.91
C PRO A 302 32.21 10.51 9.70
N GLU A 303 32.51 10.64 11.00
CA GLU A 303 32.00 11.71 11.85
C GLU A 303 32.27 13.12 11.29
N TRP A 304 33.33 13.29 10.48
CA TRP A 304 33.69 14.59 9.91
C TRP A 304 32.65 15.10 8.93
N TYR A 305 32.19 14.28 7.98
CA TYR A 305 31.20 14.74 7.01
C TYR A 305 29.79 14.72 7.58
N LEU A 306 29.48 13.78 8.48
CA LEU A 306 28.19 13.67 9.16
C LEU A 306 27.92 14.90 10.03
N THR A 307 28.85 15.23 10.94
CA THR A 307 28.75 16.41 11.82
C THR A 307 28.74 17.70 11.03
N GLN A 308 29.53 17.77 9.94
CA GLN A 308 29.56 18.96 9.08
C GLN A 308 28.19 19.25 8.44
N VAL A 309 27.47 18.22 8.02
CA VAL A 309 26.11 18.36 7.46
C VAL A 309 25.10 18.75 8.53
N LEU A 310 25.14 18.13 9.73
CA LEU A 310 24.28 18.53 10.86
C LEU A 310 24.49 20.01 11.22
N MET A 311 25.74 20.45 11.29
CA MET A 311 26.09 21.85 11.53
C MET A 311 25.52 22.78 10.43
N TRP A 312 25.60 22.38 9.15
CA TRP A 312 24.97 23.17 8.08
C TRP A 312 23.45 23.20 8.22
N ILE A 313 22.79 22.10 8.54
CA ILE A 313 21.34 22.09 8.76
C ILE A 313 20.97 23.04 9.91
N GLY A 314 21.69 22.96 11.04
CA GLY A 314 21.47 23.83 12.20
C GLY A 314 21.71 25.31 11.90
N ASN A 315 22.83 25.66 11.27
CA ASN A 315 23.21 27.05 11.01
C ASN A 315 22.24 27.79 10.08
N HIS A 316 21.57 27.08 9.15
CA HIS A 316 20.67 27.70 8.17
C HIS A 316 19.19 27.61 8.58
N ALA A 317 18.84 26.80 9.59
CA ALA A 317 17.45 26.53 9.98
C ALA A 317 16.63 27.80 10.20
N LYS A 318 17.15 28.76 10.97
CA LYS A 318 16.46 30.02 11.28
C LYS A 318 16.17 30.86 10.03
N PHE A 319 17.12 30.96 9.11
CA PHE A 319 16.93 31.72 7.87
C PHE A 319 15.89 31.05 6.96
N LEU A 320 15.91 29.72 6.88
CA LEU A 320 14.93 28.96 6.11
C LEU A 320 13.50 29.16 6.66
N GLU A 321 13.36 29.19 7.98
CA GLU A 321 12.08 29.40 8.66
C GLU A 321 11.59 30.85 8.57
N ASP A 322 12.46 31.83 8.84
CA ASP A 322 12.07 33.24 8.94
C ASP A 322 11.94 33.93 7.57
N LYS A 323 12.62 33.43 6.53
CA LYS A 323 12.72 34.11 5.21
C LYS A 323 12.25 33.27 4.04
N ILE A 324 12.64 31.99 3.98
CA ILE A 324 12.31 31.14 2.83
C ILE A 324 10.90 30.58 2.92
N GLN A 325 10.48 30.09 4.09
CA GLN A 325 9.15 29.52 4.27
C GLN A 325 8.03 30.53 3.94
N PRO A 326 8.06 31.79 4.41
CA PRO A 326 7.04 32.78 4.04
C PRO A 326 7.00 33.08 2.54
N ALA A 327 8.15 33.06 1.85
CA ALA A 327 8.22 33.25 0.41
C ALA A 327 7.57 32.07 -0.35
N LEU A 328 7.77 30.84 0.12
CA LEU A 328 7.10 29.65 -0.41
C LEU A 328 5.59 29.68 -0.16
N ASP A 329 5.18 30.04 1.06
CA ASP A 329 3.78 30.13 1.44
C ASP A 329 3.03 31.17 0.58
N LYS A 330 3.66 32.33 0.34
CA LYS A 330 3.12 33.38 -0.54
C LYS A 330 3.02 32.92 -1.99
N ALA A 331 3.92 32.06 -2.45
CA ALA A 331 3.87 31.46 -3.78
C ALA A 331 2.86 30.29 -3.87
N GLY A 332 2.23 29.89 -2.76
CA GLY A 332 1.29 28.76 -2.73
C GLY A 332 1.98 27.39 -2.87
N VAL A 333 3.29 27.30 -2.61
CA VAL A 333 4.06 26.07 -2.74
C VAL A 333 4.03 25.33 -1.39
N SER A 334 3.39 24.16 -1.36
CA SER A 334 3.26 23.32 -0.16
C SER A 334 4.54 22.51 0.14
N VAL A 335 5.67 23.20 0.32
CA VAL A 335 6.95 22.57 0.65
C VAL A 335 7.54 23.20 1.91
N ASN A 336 8.10 22.35 2.77
CA ASN A 336 8.81 22.80 3.98
C ASN A 336 10.28 23.09 3.64
N ALA A 337 10.68 24.36 3.73
CA ALA A 337 12.01 24.83 3.36
C ALA A 337 13.13 24.13 4.12
N LYS A 338 12.96 23.94 5.44
CA LYS A 338 13.95 23.30 6.32
C LYS A 338 14.12 21.82 5.97
N LEU A 339 13.02 21.09 5.78
CA LEU A 339 13.05 19.68 5.41
C LEU A 339 13.65 19.48 4.02
N GLU A 340 13.30 20.34 3.06
CA GLU A 340 13.83 20.26 1.71
C GLU A 340 15.34 20.53 1.65
N PHE A 341 15.80 21.57 2.35
CA PHE A 341 17.23 21.86 2.49
C PHE A 341 17.98 20.70 3.17
N SER A 342 17.42 20.18 4.26
CA SER A 342 18.00 19.04 4.99
C SER A 342 18.10 17.80 4.10
N ARG A 343 17.02 17.50 3.35
CA ARG A 343 16.96 16.36 2.42
C ARG A 343 18.06 16.44 1.37
N ALA A 344 18.28 17.63 0.80
CA ALA A 344 19.33 17.79 -0.20
C ALA A 344 20.74 17.57 0.37
N LEU A 345 21.00 17.99 1.60
CA LEU A 345 22.28 17.73 2.26
C LEU A 345 22.45 16.26 2.65
N VAL A 346 21.37 15.60 3.09
CA VAL A 346 21.36 14.16 3.37
C VAL A 346 21.68 13.36 2.09
N ILE A 347 21.17 13.76 0.92
CA ILE A 347 21.51 13.09 -0.36
C ILE A 347 23.04 13.05 -0.60
N LEU A 348 23.79 14.10 -0.21
CA LEU A 348 25.27 14.09 -0.31
C LEU A 348 25.90 13.01 0.57
N ILE A 349 25.35 12.79 1.77
CA ILE A 349 25.75 11.72 2.67
C ILE A 349 25.42 10.36 2.05
N LEU A 350 24.23 10.20 1.48
CA LEU A 350 23.83 8.94 0.85
C LEU A 350 24.77 8.58 -0.31
N GLU A 351 25.11 9.55 -1.16
CA GLU A 351 26.10 9.39 -2.24
C GLU A 351 27.48 8.99 -1.68
N LYS A 352 27.90 9.61 -0.57
CA LYS A 352 29.18 9.35 0.08
C LYS A 352 29.23 7.96 0.72
N LEU A 353 28.22 7.58 1.49
CA LEU A 353 28.08 6.26 2.10
C LEU A 353 28.05 5.16 1.03
N ALA A 354 27.30 5.38 -0.06
CA ALA A 354 27.22 4.44 -1.17
C ALA A 354 28.57 4.17 -1.83
N ALA A 355 29.50 5.14 -1.79
CA ALA A 355 30.86 5.01 -2.29
C ALA A 355 31.82 4.39 -1.26
N ASP A 356 31.67 4.71 0.02
CA ASP A 356 32.60 4.30 1.09
C ASP A 356 32.35 2.89 1.62
N ILE A 357 31.08 2.50 1.80
CA ILE A 357 30.69 1.21 2.38
C ILE A 357 31.37 0.01 1.70
N PRO A 358 31.41 -0.09 0.35
CA PRO A 358 32.07 -1.22 -0.32
C PRO A 358 33.53 -1.42 0.08
N CYS A 359 34.25 -0.33 0.39
CA CYS A 359 35.65 -0.38 0.81
C CYS A 359 35.82 -0.81 2.27
N LEU A 360 34.77 -0.69 3.08
CA LEU A 360 34.79 -0.95 4.52
C LEU A 360 34.26 -2.35 4.87
N LEU A 361 33.63 -3.06 3.93
CA LEU A 361 33.04 -4.37 4.18
C LEU A 361 34.03 -5.40 4.73
N TYR A 362 35.35 -5.24 4.52
CA TYR A 362 36.35 -6.23 4.95
C TYR A 362 37.02 -5.92 6.30
N ASP A 363 36.73 -4.78 6.92
CA ASP A 363 37.28 -4.38 8.22
C ASP A 363 36.15 -4.22 9.26
N ASP A 364 36.05 -5.16 10.20
CA ASP A 364 35.00 -5.18 11.22
C ASP A 364 34.97 -3.89 12.06
N ASN A 365 36.13 -3.34 12.42
CA ASN A 365 36.22 -2.19 13.32
C ASN A 365 35.83 -0.90 12.60
N LEU A 366 36.34 -0.70 11.38
CA LEU A 366 35.98 0.48 10.57
C LEU A 366 34.51 0.45 10.18
N PHE A 367 33.97 -0.73 9.84
CA PHE A 367 32.56 -0.88 9.52
C PHE A 367 31.66 -0.59 10.73
N CYS A 368 31.97 -1.12 11.92
CA CYS A 368 31.21 -0.82 13.13
C CYS A 368 31.23 0.67 13.46
N HIS A 369 32.43 1.28 13.42
CA HIS A 369 32.58 2.71 13.68
C HIS A 369 31.71 3.53 12.72
N LEU A 370 31.69 3.18 11.42
CA LEU A 370 30.79 3.83 10.46
C LEU A 370 29.33 3.69 10.85
N VAL A 371 28.87 2.47 11.17
CA VAL A 371 27.48 2.23 11.56
C VAL A 371 27.11 3.03 12.81
N ASP A 372 27.98 3.05 13.81
CA ASP A 372 27.75 3.80 15.06
C ASP A 372 27.60 5.30 14.79
N GLU A 373 28.51 5.88 14.01
CA GLU A 373 28.45 7.30 13.64
C GLU A 373 27.21 7.61 12.78
N VAL A 374 26.80 6.72 11.87
CA VAL A 374 25.57 6.87 11.11
C VAL A 374 24.34 6.83 12.01
N LEU A 375 24.28 5.91 12.99
CA LEU A 375 23.16 5.83 13.93
C LEU A 375 23.08 7.04 14.86
N LEU A 376 24.23 7.60 15.27
CA LEU A 376 24.29 8.86 16.01
C LEU A 376 23.78 10.03 15.16
N PHE A 377 24.25 10.13 13.91
CA PHE A 377 23.78 11.13 12.95
C PHE A 377 22.27 11.05 12.73
N GLU A 378 21.73 9.86 12.48
CA GLU A 378 20.28 9.66 12.26
C GLU A 378 19.46 10.08 13.48
N ARG A 379 19.93 9.76 14.70
CA ARG A 379 19.28 10.17 15.94
C ARG A 379 19.21 11.68 16.09
N GLU A 380 20.31 12.39 15.85
CA GLU A 380 20.35 13.85 15.92
C GLU A 380 19.51 14.49 14.81
N LEU A 381 19.60 13.97 13.58
CA LEU A 381 18.84 14.45 12.43
C LEU A 381 17.32 14.41 12.69
N HIS A 382 16.81 13.33 13.27
CA HIS A 382 15.37 13.20 13.56
C HIS A 382 14.97 13.97 14.83
N SER A 383 15.71 13.83 15.93
CA SER A 383 15.31 14.40 17.22
C SER A 383 15.55 15.90 17.35
N VAL A 384 16.65 16.42 16.80
CA VAL A 384 17.04 17.84 16.92
C VAL A 384 16.57 18.64 15.71
N HIS A 385 16.73 18.10 14.50
CA HIS A 385 16.38 18.82 13.27
C HIS A 385 14.97 18.53 12.74
N GLY A 386 14.26 17.54 13.30
CA GLY A 386 12.88 17.23 12.95
C GLY A 386 12.72 16.59 11.57
N TYR A 387 13.74 15.87 11.09
CA TYR A 387 13.68 15.15 9.82
C TYR A 387 12.64 14.04 9.86
N LEU A 388 12.04 13.73 8.70
CA LEU A 388 10.94 12.78 8.60
C LEU A 388 11.40 11.40 8.15
N ASN A 389 10.89 10.35 8.79
CA ASN A 389 11.13 8.95 8.41
C ASN A 389 10.65 8.59 6.99
N SER A 390 9.73 9.38 6.41
CA SER A 390 9.23 9.19 5.04
C SER A 390 10.21 9.64 3.96
N LEU A 391 11.29 10.34 4.33
CA LEU A 391 12.29 10.86 3.42
C LEU A 391 13.49 9.89 3.31
N PRO A 392 14.27 9.96 2.22
CA PRO A 392 15.53 9.23 2.10
C PRO A 392 16.47 9.52 3.27
N SER A 393 17.07 8.48 3.83
CA SER A 393 17.96 8.53 5.00
C SER A 393 19.07 7.48 4.90
N CYS A 394 20.09 7.57 5.75
CA CYS A 394 21.24 6.66 5.75
C CYS A 394 20.83 5.21 6.05
N MET A 395 19.73 5.03 6.78
CA MET A 395 19.15 3.71 7.07
C MET A 395 18.79 2.94 5.79
N HIS A 396 18.45 3.64 4.70
CA HIS A 396 18.16 3.00 3.41
C HIS A 396 19.44 2.46 2.75
N ILE A 397 20.58 3.13 2.96
CA ILE A 397 21.88 2.67 2.46
C ILE A 397 22.36 1.45 3.26
N LEU A 398 22.21 1.50 4.60
CA LEU A 398 22.54 0.36 5.47
C LEU A 398 21.61 -0.85 5.26
N SER A 399 20.44 -0.64 4.66
CA SER A 399 19.46 -1.70 4.33
C SER A 399 19.76 -2.41 3.00
N GLU A 400 20.74 -1.95 2.23
CA GLU A 400 21.22 -2.64 1.04
C GLU A 400 21.75 -4.03 1.42
N GLU A 401 21.45 -5.06 0.62
CA GLU A 401 21.65 -6.46 0.99
C GLU A 401 23.07 -6.76 1.48
N THR A 402 24.09 -6.37 0.71
CA THR A 402 25.48 -6.72 1.05
C THR A 402 25.96 -6.02 2.32
N CYS A 403 25.61 -4.73 2.47
CA CYS A 403 25.89 -3.96 3.68
C CYS A 403 25.16 -4.54 4.89
N PHE A 404 23.89 -4.86 4.73
CA PHE A 404 23.03 -5.34 5.80
C PHE A 404 23.45 -6.72 6.33
N GLN A 405 23.76 -7.67 5.44
CA GLN A 405 24.27 -8.99 5.86
C GLN A 405 25.60 -8.87 6.60
N ARG A 406 26.45 -7.95 6.15
CA ARG A 406 27.71 -7.67 6.85
C ARG A 406 27.46 -7.10 8.24
N TRP A 407 26.52 -6.17 8.36
CA TRP A 407 26.12 -5.61 9.65
C TRP A 407 25.62 -6.69 10.60
N LEU A 408 24.68 -7.55 10.19
CA LEU A 408 24.21 -8.67 11.01
C LEU A 408 25.35 -9.59 11.46
N THR A 409 26.27 -9.92 10.55
CA THR A 409 27.39 -10.81 10.84
C THR A 409 28.31 -10.23 11.91
N VAL A 410 28.64 -8.95 11.77
CA VAL A 410 29.53 -8.26 12.69
C VAL A 410 28.85 -8.01 14.04
N GLU A 411 27.57 -7.63 14.03
CA GLU A 411 26.76 -7.47 15.24
C GLU A 411 26.68 -8.79 16.03
N ARG A 412 26.40 -9.93 15.35
CA ARG A 412 26.43 -11.27 15.97
C ARG A 412 27.78 -11.55 16.61
N LYS A 413 28.88 -11.33 15.87
CA LYS A 413 30.24 -11.58 16.36
C LYS A 413 30.55 -10.82 17.64
N PHE A 414 30.27 -9.51 17.67
CA PHE A 414 30.54 -8.69 18.86
C PHE A 414 29.60 -9.00 20.03
N ALA A 415 28.34 -9.33 19.75
CA ALA A 415 27.39 -9.77 20.78
C ALA A 415 27.86 -11.06 21.46
N LEU A 416 28.31 -12.07 20.68
CA LEU A 416 28.86 -13.31 21.21
C LEU A 416 30.12 -13.07 22.06
N GLN A 417 31.05 -12.23 21.59
CA GLN A 417 32.25 -11.86 22.35
C GLN A 417 31.91 -11.16 23.67
N LYS A 418 30.93 -10.24 23.65
CA LYS A 418 30.47 -9.55 24.86
C LYS A 418 29.82 -10.53 25.84
N MET A 419 29.05 -11.48 25.35
CA MET A 419 28.45 -12.55 26.14
C MET A 419 29.51 -13.45 26.79
N ASP A 420 30.55 -13.85 26.06
CA ASP A 420 31.68 -14.63 26.60
C ASP A 420 32.41 -13.87 27.72
N SER A 421 32.72 -12.59 27.46
CA SER A 421 33.40 -11.72 28.42
C SER A 421 32.58 -11.52 29.70
N MET A 422 31.25 -11.41 29.56
CA MET A 422 30.33 -11.20 30.68
C MET A 422 30.21 -12.43 31.58
N LEU A 423 30.05 -13.62 31.01
CA LEU A 423 29.97 -14.87 31.78
C LEU A 423 31.30 -15.26 32.45
N SER A 424 32.42 -14.79 31.89
CA SER A 424 33.77 -15.01 32.43
C SER A 424 34.15 -14.03 33.55
N SER A 425 33.33 -13.00 33.80
CA SER A 425 33.58 -12.02 34.85
C SER A 425 33.43 -12.64 36.25
N GLU A 426 34.31 -12.27 37.19
CA GLU A 426 34.22 -12.71 38.58
C GLU A 426 32.92 -12.23 39.26
N ALA A 427 32.39 -11.08 38.82
CA ALA A 427 31.17 -10.49 39.34
C ALA A 427 29.89 -11.02 38.66
N ALA A 428 30.01 -11.88 37.63
CA ALA A 428 28.90 -12.26 36.75
C ALA A 428 27.66 -12.77 37.50
N TRP A 429 27.86 -13.47 38.63
CA TRP A 429 26.80 -14.13 39.39
C TRP A 429 26.36 -13.36 40.64
N ILE A 430 26.90 -12.16 40.85
CA ILE A 430 26.59 -11.31 41.99
C ILE A 430 25.64 -10.21 41.51
N SER A 431 24.64 -9.86 42.32
CA SER A 431 23.78 -8.71 42.03
C SER A 431 24.57 -7.41 42.12
N GLN A 432 24.40 -6.53 41.12
CA GLN A 432 25.03 -5.21 41.09
C GLN A 432 24.61 -4.35 42.30
N TYR A 433 23.45 -4.64 42.88
CA TYR A 433 22.86 -3.88 43.98
C TYR A 433 22.94 -4.60 45.34
N LYS A 434 23.89 -5.54 45.51
CA LYS A 434 23.98 -6.36 46.74
C LYS A 434 24.01 -5.57 48.06
N ASP A 435 24.49 -4.33 48.01
CA ASP A 435 24.68 -3.46 49.18
C ASP A 435 23.45 -2.56 49.47
N ILE A 436 22.38 -2.68 48.68
CA ILE A 436 21.15 -1.91 48.83
C ILE A 436 19.97 -2.88 49.01
N THR A 437 19.56 -3.09 50.26
CA THR A 437 18.60 -4.16 50.66
C THR A 437 17.20 -4.02 50.06
N ASP A 438 16.83 -2.84 49.58
CA ASP A 438 15.45 -2.49 49.21
C ASP A 438 15.23 -2.38 47.69
N VAL A 439 16.23 -2.71 46.85
CA VAL A 439 16.21 -2.39 45.40
C VAL A 439 16.05 -3.61 44.49
N ASP A 440 16.47 -4.81 44.92
CA ASP A 440 16.48 -5.99 44.04
C ASP A 440 15.72 -7.18 44.66
N GLU A 441 14.38 -7.18 44.52
CA GLU A 441 13.50 -8.28 44.95
C GLU A 441 13.84 -9.61 44.25
N MET A 442 14.35 -9.56 43.01
CA MET A 442 14.65 -10.73 42.19
C MET A 442 16.08 -11.25 42.36
N LYS A 443 16.96 -10.50 43.05
CA LYS A 443 18.40 -10.80 43.22
C LYS A 443 19.04 -11.15 41.87
N VAL A 444 18.87 -10.26 40.91
CA VAL A 444 19.31 -10.43 39.51
C VAL A 444 20.84 -10.39 39.45
N PRO A 445 21.51 -11.38 38.85
CA PRO A 445 22.95 -11.34 38.68
C PRO A 445 23.38 -10.36 37.56
N ASP A 446 24.57 -9.77 37.71
CA ASP A 446 25.19 -8.82 36.77
C ASP A 446 25.18 -9.32 35.30
N CYS A 447 25.39 -10.62 35.08
CA CYS A 447 25.37 -11.18 33.73
C CYS A 447 23.99 -11.11 33.08
N ALA A 448 22.90 -11.25 33.84
CA ALA A 448 21.56 -11.19 33.26
C ALA A 448 21.18 -9.75 32.89
N GLU A 449 21.51 -8.76 33.74
CA GLU A 449 21.28 -7.35 33.43
C GLU A 449 22.11 -6.87 32.23
N THR A 450 23.40 -7.22 32.22
CA THR A 450 24.28 -6.83 31.12
C THR A 450 23.84 -7.47 29.80
N PHE A 451 23.34 -8.71 29.84
CA PHE A 451 22.79 -9.39 28.66
C PHE A 451 21.51 -8.70 28.16
N MET A 452 20.57 -8.36 29.04
CA MET A 452 19.36 -7.62 28.63
C MET A 452 19.70 -6.22 28.09
N THR A 453 20.70 -5.56 28.68
CA THR A 453 21.21 -4.28 28.17
C THR A 453 21.80 -4.43 26.76
N LEU A 454 22.57 -5.49 26.49
CA LEU A 454 23.07 -5.80 25.15
C LEU A 454 21.93 -5.96 24.14
N LEU A 455 20.87 -6.69 24.50
CA LEU A 455 19.69 -6.84 23.63
C LEU A 455 18.96 -5.51 23.40
N LEU A 456 18.84 -4.65 24.40
CA LEU A 456 18.29 -3.30 24.24
C LEU A 456 19.11 -2.44 23.28
N VAL A 457 20.44 -2.49 23.40
CA VAL A 457 21.35 -1.79 22.48
C VAL A 457 21.14 -2.29 21.06
N ILE A 458 21.07 -3.60 20.84
CA ILE A 458 20.77 -4.17 19.51
C ILE A 458 19.40 -3.67 19.01
N THR A 459 18.37 -3.67 19.87
CA THR A 459 17.03 -3.14 19.52
C THR A 459 17.09 -1.70 19.04
N ASP A 460 17.82 -0.83 19.75
CA ASP A 460 17.97 0.59 19.42
C ASP A 460 18.61 0.81 18.04
N ARG A 461 19.49 -0.11 17.63
CA ARG A 461 20.25 -0.04 16.38
C ARG A 461 19.39 -0.35 15.16
N TYR A 462 18.44 -1.28 15.24
CA TYR A 462 17.65 -1.71 14.09
C TYR A 462 16.20 -1.17 14.06
N LYS A 463 15.68 -0.62 15.17
CA LYS A 463 14.27 -0.18 15.27
C LYS A 463 13.84 0.84 14.22
N HIS A 464 14.78 1.65 13.73
CA HIS A 464 14.56 2.70 12.73
C HIS A 464 14.81 2.26 11.29
N LEU A 465 15.12 0.98 11.04
CA LEU A 465 15.24 0.49 9.66
C LEU A 465 13.93 0.73 8.88
N PRO A 466 13.99 1.10 7.60
CA PRO A 466 12.81 1.40 6.81
C PRO A 466 11.97 0.16 6.50
N ALA A 467 12.62 -0.97 6.19
CA ALA A 467 11.95 -2.19 5.78
C ALA A 467 11.66 -3.13 6.97
N ALA A 468 10.41 -3.55 7.11
CA ALA A 468 10.01 -4.51 8.15
C ALA A 468 10.77 -5.84 8.05
N ALA A 469 10.99 -6.34 6.82
CA ALA A 469 11.79 -7.56 6.59
C ALA A 469 13.21 -7.47 7.19
N ARG A 470 13.85 -6.30 7.14
CA ARG A 470 15.17 -6.07 7.74
C ARG A 470 15.10 -6.07 9.27
N LYS A 471 14.07 -5.48 9.85
CA LYS A 471 13.85 -5.54 11.30
C LYS A 471 13.63 -6.98 11.78
N LEU A 472 12.88 -7.77 11.03
CA LEU A 472 12.65 -9.19 11.33
C LEU A 472 13.95 -10.00 11.31
N GLN A 473 14.86 -9.75 10.37
CA GLN A 473 16.16 -10.43 10.34
C GLN A 473 17.03 -10.09 11.57
N PHE A 474 16.99 -8.86 12.06
CA PHE A 474 17.63 -8.48 13.33
C PHE A 474 16.92 -9.07 14.55
N LEU A 475 15.59 -9.17 14.52
CA LEU A 475 14.84 -9.83 15.58
C LEU A 475 15.27 -11.30 15.68
N GLU A 476 15.39 -12.02 14.56
CA GLU A 476 15.88 -13.40 14.57
C GLU A 476 17.29 -13.51 15.17
N LEU A 477 18.20 -12.56 14.89
CA LEU A 477 19.49 -12.49 15.59
C LEU A 477 19.32 -12.34 17.11
N GLN A 478 18.38 -11.50 17.59
CA GLN A 478 18.12 -11.40 19.03
C GLN A 478 17.61 -12.70 19.63
N LYS A 479 16.73 -13.42 18.91
CA LYS A 479 16.24 -14.74 19.34
C LYS A 479 17.37 -15.76 19.45
N GLU A 480 18.25 -15.80 18.44
CA GLU A 480 19.45 -16.64 18.45
C GLU A 480 20.34 -16.33 19.67
N LEU A 481 20.58 -15.06 19.97
CA LEU A 481 21.40 -14.66 21.12
C LEU A 481 20.77 -15.06 22.46
N VAL A 482 19.43 -14.98 22.58
CA VAL A 482 18.71 -15.48 23.77
C VAL A 482 18.85 -16.99 23.91
N ASP A 483 18.74 -17.73 22.81
CA ASP A 483 18.93 -19.18 22.77
C ASP A 483 20.34 -19.58 23.19
N ASP A 484 21.36 -18.92 22.62
CA ASP A 484 22.77 -19.13 22.94
C ASP A 484 23.05 -18.84 24.41
N PHE A 485 22.52 -17.74 24.95
CA PHE A 485 22.68 -17.41 26.36
C PHE A 485 22.01 -18.46 27.26
N ARG A 486 20.79 -18.91 26.93
CA ARG A 486 20.11 -19.99 27.67
C ARG A 486 20.92 -21.29 27.65
N ILE A 487 21.49 -21.67 26.51
CA ILE A 487 22.34 -22.87 26.40
C ILE A 487 23.55 -22.75 27.33
N ARG A 488 24.21 -21.60 27.35
CA ARG A 488 25.36 -21.34 28.23
C ARG A 488 24.96 -21.38 29.70
N LEU A 489 23.84 -20.75 30.09
CA LEU A 489 23.31 -20.84 31.45
C LEU A 489 23.04 -22.30 31.84
N THR A 490 22.48 -23.09 30.92
CA THR A 490 22.24 -24.52 31.14
C THR A 490 23.55 -25.30 31.34
N GLN A 491 24.60 -24.97 30.61
CA GLN A 491 25.93 -25.59 30.76
C GLN A 491 26.52 -25.28 32.14
N VAL A 492 26.56 -24.00 32.53
CA VAL A 492 27.08 -23.60 33.86
C VAL A 492 26.24 -24.20 34.98
N MET A 493 24.91 -24.24 34.82
CA MET A 493 24.01 -24.90 35.77
C MET A 493 24.33 -26.38 35.94
N LYS A 494 24.65 -27.09 34.84
CA LYS A 494 24.98 -28.53 34.88
C LYS A 494 26.23 -28.79 35.74
N GLU A 495 27.21 -27.90 35.72
CA GLU A 495 28.42 -28.00 36.55
C GLU A 495 28.09 -27.92 38.05
N GLU A 496 27.10 -27.10 38.42
CA GLU A 496 26.68 -26.85 39.80
C GLU A 496 25.59 -27.83 40.30
N THR A 497 25.13 -28.79 39.47
CA THR A 497 24.00 -29.69 39.79
C THR A 497 24.21 -30.52 41.06
N ARG A 498 25.47 -30.73 41.48
CA ARG A 498 25.78 -31.51 42.69
C ARG A 498 25.37 -30.79 43.97
N VAL A 499 25.26 -29.46 43.94
CA VAL A 499 24.88 -28.63 45.09
C VAL A 499 23.76 -27.66 44.67
N PRO A 500 22.50 -28.14 44.53
CA PRO A 500 21.39 -27.34 44.01
C PRO A 500 21.03 -26.09 44.83
N LEU A 501 21.50 -26.02 46.08
CA LEU A 501 21.30 -24.87 46.99
C LEU A 501 22.52 -23.92 47.03
N ALA A 502 23.56 -24.17 46.23
CA ALA A 502 24.71 -23.28 46.15
C ALA A 502 24.31 -21.90 45.61
N PHE A 503 25.01 -20.86 46.09
CA PHE A 503 24.78 -19.47 45.68
C PHE A 503 24.70 -19.32 44.15
N ARG A 504 25.63 -19.94 43.42
CA ARG A 504 25.70 -19.83 41.96
C ARG A 504 24.53 -20.53 41.25
N TYR A 505 24.05 -21.65 41.77
CA TYR A 505 22.87 -22.33 41.23
C TYR A 505 21.63 -21.45 41.35
N CYS A 506 21.43 -20.83 42.52
CA CYS A 506 20.34 -19.88 42.76
C CYS A 506 20.49 -18.61 41.90
N ALA A 507 21.70 -18.09 41.72
CA ALA A 507 21.94 -16.95 40.85
C ALA A 507 21.57 -17.25 39.38
N ILE A 508 21.92 -18.44 38.87
CA ILE A 508 21.50 -18.87 37.52
C ILE A 508 19.97 -18.96 37.43
N LEU A 509 19.31 -19.50 38.46
CA LEU A 509 17.85 -19.58 38.49
C LEU A 509 17.21 -18.18 38.41
N ASN A 510 17.76 -17.23 39.16
CA ASN A 510 17.30 -15.84 39.13
C ASN A 510 17.53 -15.19 37.77
N ALA A 511 18.69 -15.44 37.13
CA ALA A 511 18.96 -14.98 35.76
C ALA A 511 17.90 -15.47 34.77
N VAL A 512 17.59 -16.77 34.80
CA VAL A 512 16.59 -17.39 33.92
C VAL A 512 15.21 -16.77 34.15
N ASN A 513 14.80 -16.62 35.41
CA ASN A 513 13.51 -16.02 35.75
C ASN A 513 13.42 -14.55 35.32
N TYR A 514 14.48 -13.78 35.57
CA TYR A 514 14.56 -12.38 35.20
C TYR A 514 14.44 -12.19 33.68
N ILE A 515 15.23 -12.93 32.90
CA ILE A 515 15.21 -12.83 31.43
C ILE A 515 13.82 -13.23 30.89
N ALA A 516 13.22 -14.31 31.39
CA ALA A 516 11.87 -14.70 30.98
C ALA A 516 10.84 -13.60 31.28
N THR A 517 10.92 -12.97 32.46
CA THR A 517 10.01 -11.88 32.86
C THR A 517 10.20 -10.65 31.97
N VAL A 518 11.44 -10.20 31.76
CA VAL A 518 11.72 -9.01 30.94
C VAL A 518 11.33 -9.25 29.47
N LEU A 519 11.54 -10.47 28.93
CA LEU A 519 11.09 -10.79 27.57
C LEU A 519 9.57 -10.82 27.45
N ALA A 520 8.86 -11.27 28.49
CA ALA A 520 7.40 -11.18 28.55
C ALA A 520 6.94 -9.72 28.56
N ASP A 521 7.58 -8.85 29.35
CA ASP A 521 7.27 -7.41 29.33
C ASP A 521 7.59 -6.77 27.97
N TRP A 522 8.66 -7.22 27.30
CA TRP A 522 9.02 -6.73 25.98
C TRP A 522 8.05 -7.16 24.89
N ALA A 523 7.43 -8.33 25.03
CA ALA A 523 6.39 -8.80 24.11
C ALA A 523 5.26 -7.77 23.96
N ASP A 524 4.92 -7.10 25.06
CA ASP A 524 3.82 -6.14 25.13
C ASP A 524 4.20 -4.72 24.65
N ASN A 525 5.48 -4.49 24.33
CA ASN A 525 5.92 -3.21 23.78
C ASN A 525 5.42 -3.04 22.34
N VAL A 526 4.90 -1.84 22.02
CA VAL A 526 4.35 -1.48 20.70
C VAL A 526 5.29 -1.86 19.54
N PHE A 527 6.60 -1.67 19.73
CA PHE A 527 7.58 -2.01 18.71
C PHE A 527 7.59 -3.52 18.38
N PHE A 528 7.59 -4.40 19.38
CA PHE A 528 7.63 -5.84 19.16
C PHE A 528 6.28 -6.39 18.68
N LEU A 529 5.16 -5.78 19.10
CA LEU A 529 3.83 -6.04 18.54
C LEU A 529 3.76 -5.70 17.04
N GLN A 530 4.37 -4.58 16.63
CA GLN A 530 4.47 -4.24 15.20
C GLN A 530 5.32 -5.25 14.42
N LEU A 531 6.39 -5.77 15.02
CA LEU A 531 7.20 -6.83 14.39
C LEU A 531 6.43 -8.15 14.31
N GLN A 532 5.64 -8.49 15.32
CA GLN A 532 4.75 -9.65 15.29
C GLN A 532 3.79 -9.56 14.10
N GLN A 533 3.12 -8.42 13.95
CA GLN A 533 2.23 -8.17 12.81
C GLN A 533 2.98 -8.32 11.48
N ALA A 534 4.15 -7.70 11.35
CA ALA A 534 4.96 -7.79 10.13
C ALA A 534 5.39 -9.23 9.81
N ALA A 535 5.73 -10.04 10.81
CA ALA A 535 6.07 -11.45 10.62
C ALA A 535 4.86 -12.25 10.08
N LEU A 536 3.66 -11.99 10.58
CA LEU A 536 2.43 -12.63 10.11
C LEU A 536 2.10 -12.25 8.67
N GLU A 537 2.29 -10.99 8.30
CA GLU A 537 2.08 -10.50 6.93
C GLU A 537 3.02 -11.21 5.94
N VAL A 538 4.32 -11.33 6.28
CA VAL A 538 5.30 -12.04 5.45
C VAL A 538 4.98 -13.53 5.32
N CYS A 539 4.51 -14.19 6.39
CA CYS A 539 4.08 -15.58 6.34
C CYS A 539 2.80 -15.79 5.52
N ALA A 540 1.89 -14.81 5.52
CA ALA A 540 0.66 -14.84 4.73
C ALA A 540 0.96 -14.76 3.22
N ASP A 541 1.90 -13.93 2.81
CA ASP A 541 2.30 -13.81 1.39
C ASP A 541 2.95 -15.10 0.84
N SER A 542 3.64 -15.88 1.69
CA SER A 542 4.22 -17.18 1.31
C SER A 542 3.20 -18.32 1.25
N SER A 543 2.00 -18.16 1.82
CA SER A 543 0.98 -19.21 1.89
C SER A 543 -0.22 -18.82 1.04
N ALA A 544 -0.20 -19.26 -0.23
CA ALA A 544 -1.32 -19.08 -1.15
C ALA A 544 -2.65 -19.50 -0.49
N LEU A 545 -3.54 -18.52 -0.38
CA LEU A 545 -4.97 -18.52 -0.06
C LEU A 545 -5.62 -19.81 0.53
N ASN A 546 -6.42 -19.56 1.57
CA ASN A 546 -7.57 -20.33 2.09
C ASN A 546 -7.30 -21.32 3.23
N LYS A 547 -7.27 -20.79 4.48
CA LYS A 547 -7.96 -21.30 5.70
C LYS A 547 -7.61 -20.55 7.01
N LEU A 548 -7.14 -19.30 6.94
CA LEU A 548 -6.31 -18.75 8.03
C LEU A 548 -6.91 -17.63 8.88
N GLN A 549 -8.19 -17.26 8.80
CA GLN A 549 -8.70 -16.22 9.73
C GLN A 549 -8.68 -16.66 11.21
N LEU A 550 -8.93 -17.94 11.52
CA LEU A 550 -8.89 -18.45 12.90
C LEU A 550 -7.44 -18.73 13.37
N GLY A 551 -6.56 -19.18 12.48
CA GLY A 551 -5.14 -19.40 12.78
C GLY A 551 -4.34 -18.09 12.86
N GLN A 552 -4.72 -17.05 12.10
CA GLN A 552 -4.18 -15.70 12.24
C GLN A 552 -4.57 -15.08 13.58
N LEU A 553 -5.82 -15.23 14.02
CA LEU A 553 -6.26 -14.78 15.35
C LEU A 553 -5.53 -15.52 16.49
N ALA A 554 -5.38 -16.85 16.39
CA ALA A 554 -4.61 -17.63 17.37
C ALA A 554 -3.10 -17.30 17.34
N SER A 555 -2.56 -16.91 16.18
CA SER A 555 -1.16 -16.48 16.04
C SER A 555 -0.93 -15.01 16.43
N MET A 556 -2.00 -14.21 16.55
CA MET A 556 -1.96 -12.89 17.17
C MET A 556 -1.93 -12.96 18.69
N GLU A 557 -2.38 -14.07 19.29
CA GLU A 557 -2.24 -14.32 20.74
C GLU A 557 -0.81 -14.69 21.14
N SER A 558 0.04 -15.12 20.20
CA SER A 558 1.42 -15.55 20.49
C SER A 558 2.45 -14.44 20.25
N SER A 559 3.24 -14.11 21.27
CA SER A 559 4.34 -13.13 21.20
C SER A 559 5.50 -13.60 20.31
N VAL A 560 6.24 -12.64 19.74
CA VAL A 560 7.51 -12.91 19.05
C VAL A 560 8.55 -13.62 19.93
N PHE A 561 8.43 -13.54 21.26
CA PHE A 561 9.36 -14.15 22.21
C PHE A 561 8.86 -15.45 22.87
N ASP A 562 7.63 -15.90 22.57
CA ASP A 562 6.99 -17.02 23.30
C ASP A 562 7.82 -18.31 23.31
N ASP A 563 8.42 -18.69 22.19
CA ASP A 563 9.24 -19.90 22.13
C ASP A 563 10.44 -19.82 23.08
N MET A 564 11.12 -18.66 23.14
CA MET A 564 12.26 -18.46 24.02
C MET A 564 11.83 -18.38 25.49
N ILE A 565 10.72 -17.68 25.78
CA ILE A 565 10.13 -17.62 27.13
C ILE A 565 9.77 -19.03 27.60
N ASN A 566 9.11 -19.84 26.77
CA ASN A 566 8.75 -21.22 27.08
C ASN A 566 9.98 -22.09 27.37
N LEU A 567 11.08 -21.91 26.63
CA LEU A 567 12.32 -22.64 26.87
C LEU A 567 13.02 -22.23 28.17
N LEU A 568 13.00 -20.92 28.51
CA LEU A 568 13.51 -20.41 29.79
C LEU A 568 12.64 -20.89 30.97
N GLU A 569 11.32 -20.87 30.84
CA GLU A 569 10.38 -21.34 31.86
C GLU A 569 10.51 -22.84 32.12
N ARG A 570 10.74 -23.65 31.08
CA ARG A 570 11.07 -25.08 31.24
C ARG A 570 12.37 -25.26 32.03
N LEU A 571 13.42 -24.50 31.70
CA LEU A 571 14.69 -24.54 32.44
C LEU A 571 14.48 -24.14 33.92
N LYS A 572 13.70 -23.09 34.18
CA LYS A 572 13.33 -22.65 35.52
C LYS A 572 12.62 -23.76 36.30
N HIS A 573 11.61 -24.38 35.69
CA HIS A 573 10.84 -25.46 36.31
C HIS A 573 11.71 -26.68 36.64
N ASP A 574 12.58 -27.08 35.72
CA ASP A 574 13.53 -28.17 35.91
C ASP A 574 14.51 -27.88 37.06
N MET A 575 14.98 -26.64 37.19
CA MET A 575 15.88 -26.23 38.28
C MET A 575 15.16 -26.20 39.63
N LEU A 576 13.97 -25.61 39.69
CA LEU A 576 13.15 -25.56 40.90
C LEU A 576 12.81 -26.96 41.40
N THR A 577 12.41 -27.87 40.50
CA THR A 577 12.09 -29.26 40.85
C THR A 577 13.28 -29.95 41.52
N ARG A 578 14.50 -29.74 41.01
CA ARG A 578 15.73 -30.28 41.63
C ARG A 578 16.02 -29.69 43.00
N GLN A 579 15.83 -28.39 43.19
CA GLN A 579 15.98 -27.75 44.51
C GLN A 579 14.97 -28.31 45.51
N VAL A 580 13.70 -28.42 45.10
CA VAL A 580 12.63 -28.97 45.93
C VAL A 580 12.94 -30.41 46.32
N GLU A 581 13.31 -31.28 45.37
CA GLU A 581 13.71 -32.67 45.65
C GLU A 581 14.91 -32.77 46.61
N HIS A 582 15.90 -31.89 46.47
CA HIS A 582 17.06 -31.84 47.33
C HIS A 582 16.70 -31.43 48.76
N VAL A 583 15.93 -30.34 48.93
CA VAL A 583 15.44 -29.87 50.23
C VAL A 583 14.58 -30.96 50.89
N PHE A 584 13.66 -31.58 50.15
CA PHE A 584 12.84 -32.67 50.69
C PHE A 584 13.69 -33.86 51.15
N ARG A 585 14.79 -34.18 50.45
CA ARG A 585 15.72 -35.23 50.85
C ARG A 585 16.44 -34.87 52.14
N GLU A 586 17.00 -33.67 52.24
CA GLU A 586 17.69 -33.19 53.45
C GLU A 586 16.75 -33.15 54.65
N VAL A 587 15.54 -32.60 54.49
CA VAL A 587 14.51 -32.58 55.55
C VAL A 587 14.14 -33.99 55.97
N LYS A 588 13.97 -34.92 55.03
CA LYS A 588 13.65 -36.33 55.33
C LYS A 588 14.79 -37.03 56.06
N GLU A 589 16.04 -36.73 55.73
CA GLU A 589 17.22 -37.25 56.43
C GLU A 589 17.33 -36.69 57.84
N ALA A 590 17.20 -35.37 58.02
CA ALA A 590 17.16 -34.73 59.33
C ALA A 590 16.01 -35.26 60.20
N ALA A 591 14.82 -35.45 59.61
CA ALA A 591 13.65 -36.00 60.30
C ALA A 591 13.80 -37.47 60.72
N ARG A 592 14.74 -38.25 60.15
CA ARG A 592 15.02 -39.63 60.62
C ARG A 592 15.58 -39.65 62.03
N MET A 593 16.31 -38.61 62.45
CA MET A 593 16.82 -38.49 63.83
C MET A 593 15.64 -38.37 64.81
N TYR A 594 14.66 -37.53 64.47
CA TYR A 594 13.42 -37.39 65.24
C TYR A 594 12.53 -38.64 65.26
N LYS A 595 12.59 -39.49 64.21
CA LYS A 595 11.85 -40.76 64.16
C LYS A 595 12.48 -41.89 64.97
N LYS A 596 13.78 -41.80 65.32
CA LYS A 596 14.47 -42.81 66.14
C LYS A 596 14.35 -42.57 67.65
N GLU A 597 13.91 -41.38 68.06
CA GLU A 597 13.68 -41.00 69.47
C GLU A 597 12.24 -41.24 69.97
N ARG A 598 11.47 -42.10 69.28
CA ARG A 598 10.14 -42.53 69.72
C ARG A 598 10.05 -44.03 69.94
#